data_AF-A0A3N1VC99-F1
#
_entry.id   AF-A0A3N1VC99-F1
#
_cell.length_a   1.000
_cell.length_b   1.000
_cell.length_c   1.000
_cell.angle_alpha   90.00
_cell.angle_beta   90.00
_cell.angle_gamma   90.00
#
_symmetry.space_group_name_H-M   'P 1'
#
loop_
_entity.id
_entity.type
_entity.pdbx_description
1 polymer ?
#
loop_
_entity_poly.entity_id
_entity_poly.type
_entity_poly.pdbx_seq_one_letter_code
_entity_poly.pdbx_strand_id
1 'polypeptide(L)'
;MDGELFPRERTEIAPGAVHVPDWLGPERQRELLDACRDWARPPAGLRTVRTPGGGTMTARQVCLGLHWYPYGYARTAVDGDGAPVKPMPGWLAELGREAVVAAYGHPPPPGSGTHPDRYGAPHPYPYPHPHPHPNPDADAYDIALINFYDGDSRMGMHRDAEEESGAPVVSLSLGDTCVFRFGNTASRGRPYQDVRLQSGDLFVFGGPARLAYHGVPKVLPGTAPPWLGLTGRLNVTLRVGGLGTGPD
;
A
#
# COMPACT_ATOMS: atom_id res chain seq x y z
N MET A 1 1.58 14.90 21.09
CA MET A 1 2.53 15.89 20.52
C MET A 1 3.89 15.37 20.90
N ASP A 2 4.54 14.65 20.01
CA ASP A 2 5.93 14.29 20.22
C ASP A 2 6.73 15.59 20.16
N GLY A 3 7.33 15.95 21.29
CA GLY A 3 8.01 17.22 21.54
C GLY A 3 9.39 17.29 20.87
N GLU A 4 9.47 17.00 19.57
CA GLU A 4 10.68 17.27 18.82
C GLU A 4 10.86 18.80 18.69
N LEU A 5 12.05 19.29 19.01
CA LEU A 5 12.38 20.72 18.99
C LEU A 5 12.26 21.33 17.58
N PHE A 6 12.35 20.48 16.55
CA PHE A 6 12.22 20.84 15.15
C PHE A 6 11.20 19.92 14.47
N PRO A 7 10.41 20.44 13.53
CA PRO A 7 9.48 19.62 12.76
C PRO A 7 10.24 18.60 11.90
N ARG A 8 9.64 17.42 11.71
CA ARG A 8 10.16 16.41 10.79
C ARG A 8 9.89 16.85 9.36
N GLU A 9 10.91 16.87 8.52
CA GLU A 9 10.83 17.43 7.17
C GLU A 9 10.60 16.37 6.08
N ARG A 10 9.94 16.77 4.99
CA ARG A 10 9.83 15.96 3.77
C ARG A 10 11.22 15.56 3.29
N THR A 11 11.45 14.25 3.16
CA THR A 11 12.76 13.70 2.80
C THR A 11 12.64 12.75 1.62
N GLU A 12 13.50 12.91 0.62
CA GLU A 12 13.70 11.90 -0.44
C GLU A 12 14.69 10.84 0.07
N ILE A 13 14.19 9.63 0.28
CA ILE A 13 14.91 8.48 0.86
C ILE A 13 15.76 7.80 -0.22
N ALA A 14 15.23 7.73 -1.44
CA ALA A 14 15.91 7.27 -2.64
C ALA A 14 15.23 7.93 -3.85
N PRO A 15 15.84 7.94 -5.05
CA PRO A 15 15.22 8.52 -6.25
C PRO A 15 13.80 7.98 -6.49
N GLY A 16 12.80 8.85 -6.35
CA GLY A 16 11.38 8.49 -6.48
C GLY A 16 10.72 7.89 -5.24
N ALA A 17 11.38 7.87 -4.08
CA ALA A 17 10.84 7.41 -2.80
C ALA A 17 10.91 8.54 -1.75
N VAL A 18 9.75 9.02 -1.31
CA VAL A 18 9.62 10.22 -0.47
C VAL A 18 8.84 9.90 0.79
N HIS A 19 9.38 10.32 1.93
CA HIS A 19 8.72 10.35 3.23
C HIS A 19 8.23 11.77 3.51
N VAL A 20 6.94 11.89 3.85
CA VAL A 20 6.30 13.14 4.27
C VAL A 20 5.75 12.94 5.68
N PRO A 21 6.49 13.37 6.72
CA PRO A 21 6.04 13.26 8.10
C PRO A 21 4.78 14.08 8.37
N ASP A 22 3.95 13.61 9.32
CA ASP A 22 2.81 14.37 9.87
C ASP A 22 1.79 14.87 8.81
N TRP A 23 1.76 14.23 7.64
CA TRP A 23 0.94 14.67 6.51
C TRP A 23 -0.56 14.52 6.78
N LEU A 24 -0.96 13.41 7.39
CA LEU A 24 -2.36 13.15 7.72
C LEU A 24 -2.67 13.74 9.10
N GLY A 25 -3.46 14.83 9.13
CA GLY A 25 -3.84 15.49 10.37
C GLY A 25 -4.75 14.63 11.29
N PRO A 26 -4.88 14.96 12.58
CA PRO A 26 -5.58 14.12 13.56
C PRO A 26 -7.03 13.77 13.23
N GLU A 27 -7.78 14.69 12.62
CA GLU A 27 -9.16 14.46 12.19
C GLU A 27 -9.23 13.41 11.08
N ARG A 28 -8.43 13.59 10.03
CA ARG A 28 -8.32 12.62 8.92
C ARG A 28 -7.83 11.25 9.38
N GLN A 29 -6.91 11.20 10.35
CA GLN A 29 -6.49 9.92 10.93
C GLN A 29 -7.65 9.18 11.61
N ARG A 30 -8.54 9.89 12.33
CA ARG A 30 -9.74 9.29 12.95
C ARG A 30 -10.74 8.81 11.89
N GLU A 31 -11.03 9.65 10.90
CA GLU A 31 -11.94 9.29 9.80
C GLU A 31 -11.46 8.05 9.04
N LEU A 32 -10.16 8.01 8.71
CA LEU A 32 -9.57 6.86 8.03
C LEU A 32 -9.57 5.61 8.91
N LEU A 33 -9.32 5.75 10.21
CA LEU A 33 -9.39 4.63 11.16
C LEU A 33 -10.82 4.07 11.27
N ASP A 34 -11.83 4.91 11.37
CA ASP A 34 -13.22 4.48 11.47
C ASP A 34 -13.67 3.78 10.17
N ALA A 35 -13.29 4.31 9.00
CA ALA A 35 -13.50 3.63 7.73
C ALA A 35 -12.80 2.25 7.69
N CYS A 36 -11.54 2.17 8.16
CA CYS A 36 -10.82 0.90 8.27
C CYS A 36 -11.53 -0.12 9.18
N ARG A 37 -12.11 0.34 10.30
CA ARG A 37 -12.87 -0.53 11.22
C ARG A 37 -14.11 -1.08 10.54
N ASP A 38 -14.80 -0.29 9.74
CA ASP A 38 -15.98 -0.74 9.01
C ASP A 38 -15.61 -1.71 7.89
N TRP A 39 -14.54 -1.43 7.13
CA TRP A 39 -14.05 -2.36 6.10
C TRP A 39 -13.52 -3.68 6.69
N ALA A 40 -13.04 -3.69 7.94
CA ALA A 40 -12.61 -4.89 8.62
C ALA A 40 -13.76 -5.85 8.97
N ARG A 41 -15.00 -5.39 8.99
CA ARG A 41 -16.17 -6.25 9.26
C ARG A 41 -16.48 -7.15 8.05
N PRO A 42 -16.99 -8.38 8.29
CA PRO A 42 -17.55 -9.21 7.22
C PRO A 42 -18.74 -8.52 6.52
N PRO A 43 -19.02 -8.85 5.25
CA PRO A 43 -18.29 -9.80 4.39
C PRO A 43 -16.99 -9.21 3.79
N ALA A 44 -16.10 -10.04 3.25
CA ALA A 44 -14.77 -9.64 2.72
C ALA A 44 -13.97 -8.77 3.72
N GLY A 45 -14.01 -9.17 4.99
CA GLY A 45 -13.43 -8.44 6.11
C GLY A 45 -11.95 -8.76 6.35
N LEU A 46 -11.46 -8.37 7.53
CA LEU A 46 -10.07 -8.56 7.94
C LEU A 46 -9.72 -10.05 8.04
N ARG A 47 -8.69 -10.47 7.32
CA ARG A 47 -8.25 -11.88 7.27
C ARG A 47 -6.75 -12.00 7.53
N THR A 48 -6.29 -13.18 7.93
CA THR A 48 -4.84 -13.47 7.90
C THR A 48 -4.47 -14.11 6.56
N VAL A 49 -3.42 -13.60 5.93
CA VAL A 49 -2.95 -14.10 4.64
C VAL A 49 -2.08 -15.33 4.87
N ARG A 50 -2.38 -16.41 4.14
CA ARG A 50 -1.55 -17.61 4.10
C ARG A 50 -0.63 -17.56 2.89
N THR A 51 0.65 -17.73 3.13
CA THR A 51 1.65 -17.78 2.06
C THR A 51 1.66 -19.16 1.40
N PRO A 52 2.00 -19.26 0.11
CA PRO A 52 2.06 -20.53 -0.63
C PRO A 52 3.02 -21.57 -0.02
N GLY A 53 4.05 -21.13 0.70
CA GLY A 53 5.00 -22.00 1.42
C GLY A 53 4.50 -22.51 2.77
N GLY A 54 3.21 -22.33 3.10
CA GLY A 54 2.61 -22.79 4.37
C GLY A 54 2.83 -21.85 5.56
N GLY A 55 3.60 -20.77 5.39
CA GLY A 55 3.75 -19.72 6.41
C GLY A 55 2.51 -18.81 6.47
N THR A 56 2.26 -18.18 7.61
CA THR A 56 1.18 -17.19 7.77
C THR A 56 1.81 -15.81 7.94
N MET A 57 1.26 -14.80 7.24
CA MET A 57 1.61 -13.41 7.53
C MET A 57 0.99 -13.04 8.86
N THR A 58 1.81 -12.54 9.79
CA THR A 58 1.33 -12.10 11.10
C THR A 58 0.46 -10.85 10.98
N ALA A 59 0.77 -10.00 10.00
CA ALA A 59 -0.13 -8.92 9.60
C ALA A 59 -1.43 -9.48 8.99
N ARG A 60 -2.56 -8.92 9.42
CA ARG A 60 -3.89 -9.20 8.86
C ARG A 60 -4.24 -8.15 7.82
N GLN A 61 -5.05 -8.50 6.83
CA GLN A 61 -5.32 -7.63 5.69
C GLN A 61 -6.80 -7.55 5.29
N VAL A 62 -7.22 -6.37 4.87
CA VAL A 62 -8.46 -6.10 4.11
C VAL A 62 -8.07 -5.51 2.76
N CYS A 63 -8.83 -5.82 1.72
CA CYS A 63 -8.64 -5.26 0.38
C CYS A 63 -9.90 -4.49 -0.06
N LEU A 64 -9.71 -3.38 -0.77
CA LEU A 64 -10.77 -2.64 -1.47
C LEU A 64 -10.45 -2.57 -2.96
N GLY A 65 -11.49 -2.53 -3.79
CA GLY A 65 -11.43 -2.46 -5.24
C GLY A 65 -11.07 -3.80 -5.88
N LEU A 66 -9.87 -4.31 -5.60
CA LEU A 66 -9.45 -5.66 -5.95
C LEU A 66 -8.85 -6.37 -4.74
N HIS A 67 -9.14 -7.67 -4.66
CA HIS A 67 -8.64 -8.53 -3.60
C HIS A 67 -7.26 -9.06 -3.95
N TRP A 68 -6.22 -8.50 -3.32
CA TRP A 68 -4.89 -9.07 -3.41
C TRP A 68 -4.81 -10.43 -2.72
N TYR A 69 -4.21 -11.40 -3.38
CA TYR A 69 -3.78 -12.68 -2.82
C TYR A 69 -2.37 -12.98 -3.36
N PRO A 70 -1.63 -13.96 -2.80
CA PRO A 70 -0.30 -14.28 -3.31
C PRO A 70 -0.31 -14.50 -4.83
N TYR A 71 0.45 -13.67 -5.54
CA TYR A 71 0.65 -13.67 -7.01
C TYR A 71 -0.51 -13.16 -7.86
N GLY A 72 -1.51 -12.48 -7.30
CA GLY A 72 -2.56 -11.90 -8.14
C GLY A 72 -3.61 -11.07 -7.42
N TYR A 73 -4.59 -10.65 -8.22
CA TYR A 73 -5.76 -9.90 -7.80
C TYR A 73 -7.03 -10.61 -8.25
N ALA A 74 -8.07 -10.58 -7.42
CA ALA A 74 -9.37 -11.16 -7.71
C ALA A 74 -10.51 -10.19 -7.36
N ARG A 75 -11.71 -10.44 -7.86
CA ARG A 75 -12.93 -9.66 -7.51
C ARG A 75 -13.60 -10.16 -6.24
N THR A 76 -13.17 -11.29 -5.71
CA THR A 76 -13.69 -11.93 -4.51
C THR A 76 -12.57 -12.23 -3.53
N ALA A 77 -12.91 -12.37 -2.25
CA ALA A 77 -11.98 -12.77 -1.21
C ALA A 77 -11.62 -14.27 -1.30
N VAL A 78 -10.85 -14.63 -2.33
CA VAL A 78 -10.54 -16.03 -2.72
C VAL A 78 -9.82 -16.85 -1.65
N ASP A 79 -9.08 -16.19 -0.75
CA ASP A 79 -8.42 -16.77 0.43
C ASP A 79 -9.06 -16.29 1.75
N GLY A 80 -10.32 -15.83 1.69
CA GLY A 80 -11.13 -15.35 2.82
C GLY A 80 -12.49 -16.05 2.88
N ASP A 81 -13.56 -15.27 2.94
CA ASP A 81 -14.95 -15.76 3.00
C ASP A 81 -15.61 -15.94 1.62
N GLY A 82 -14.86 -15.73 0.53
CA GLY A 82 -15.35 -15.86 -0.85
C GLY A 82 -16.29 -14.74 -1.31
N ALA A 83 -16.61 -13.77 -0.45
CA ALA A 83 -17.50 -12.67 -0.82
C ALA A 83 -16.86 -11.70 -1.82
N PRO A 84 -17.64 -10.92 -2.58
CA PRO A 84 -17.12 -9.83 -3.40
C PRO A 84 -16.29 -8.85 -2.57
N VAL A 85 -15.17 -8.40 -3.14
CA VAL A 85 -14.32 -7.38 -2.51
C VAL A 85 -15.10 -6.08 -2.35
N LYS A 86 -14.83 -5.37 -1.26
CA LYS A 86 -15.47 -4.07 -1.01
C LYS A 86 -15.03 -3.06 -2.09
N PRO A 87 -15.92 -2.16 -2.54
CA PRO A 87 -15.56 -1.18 -3.56
C PRO A 87 -14.50 -0.21 -3.04
N MET A 88 -13.67 0.31 -3.96
CA MET A 88 -12.75 1.41 -3.68
C MET A 88 -13.54 2.73 -3.59
N PRO A 89 -13.53 3.44 -2.44
CA PRO A 89 -14.24 4.71 -2.31
C PRO A 89 -13.54 5.82 -3.11
N GLY A 90 -14.30 6.65 -3.82
CA GLY A 90 -13.74 7.77 -4.60
C GLY A 90 -12.92 8.77 -3.78
N TRP A 91 -13.31 9.03 -2.52
CA TRP A 91 -12.54 9.92 -1.65
C TRP A 91 -11.18 9.34 -1.25
N LEU A 92 -11.05 8.01 -1.18
CA LEU A 92 -9.79 7.35 -0.86
C LEU A 92 -8.88 7.36 -2.09
N ALA A 93 -9.45 7.20 -3.28
CA ALA A 93 -8.73 7.38 -4.53
C ALA A 93 -8.19 8.81 -4.66
N GLU A 94 -9.00 9.81 -4.28
CA GLU A 94 -8.59 11.22 -4.24
C GLU A 94 -7.43 11.45 -3.27
N LEU A 95 -7.53 10.90 -2.06
CA LEU A 95 -6.47 10.98 -1.06
C LEU A 95 -5.14 10.42 -1.59
N GLY A 96 -5.18 9.36 -2.42
CA GLY A 96 -4.01 8.85 -3.12
C GLY A 96 -3.40 9.86 -4.09
N ARG A 97 -4.23 10.58 -4.87
CA ARG A 97 -3.75 11.64 -5.77
C ARG A 97 -3.13 12.80 -4.99
N GLU A 98 -3.79 13.25 -3.93
CA GLU A 98 -3.29 14.29 -3.03
C GLU A 98 -1.94 13.90 -2.40
N ALA A 99 -1.80 12.64 -1.99
CA ALA A 99 -0.55 12.10 -1.44
C ALA A 99 0.60 12.14 -2.44
N VAL A 100 0.36 11.79 -3.71
CA VAL A 100 1.38 11.90 -4.77
C VAL A 100 1.78 13.36 -5.00
N VAL A 101 0.80 14.29 -5.02
CA VAL A 101 1.09 15.73 -5.14
C VAL A 101 1.93 16.21 -3.96
N ALA A 102 1.61 15.80 -2.73
CA ALA A 102 2.39 16.16 -1.55
C ALA A 102 3.82 15.60 -1.59
N ALA A 103 3.98 14.38 -2.11
CA ALA A 103 5.27 13.72 -2.20
C ALA A 103 6.14 14.29 -3.33
N TYR A 104 5.60 14.52 -4.53
CA TYR A 104 6.39 14.86 -5.72
C TYR A 104 6.20 16.30 -6.21
N GLY A 105 5.25 17.05 -5.66
CA GLY A 105 4.92 18.42 -6.08
C GLY A 105 4.05 18.48 -7.35
N HIS A 106 3.67 17.33 -7.92
CA HIS A 106 2.83 17.24 -9.10
C HIS A 106 2.00 15.95 -9.06
N PRO A 107 0.83 15.89 -9.73
CA PRO A 107 0.08 14.66 -9.84
C PRO A 107 0.84 13.61 -10.67
N PRO A 108 0.46 12.32 -10.58
CA PRO A 108 0.99 11.31 -11.50
C PRO A 108 0.65 11.70 -12.96
N PRO A 109 1.57 11.49 -13.91
CA PRO A 109 1.29 11.81 -15.32
C PRO A 109 0.15 10.92 -15.85
N PRO A 110 -0.71 11.45 -16.75
CA PRO A 110 -1.75 10.65 -17.41
C PRO A 110 -1.12 9.48 -18.20
N GLY A 111 -1.71 8.29 -18.13
CA GLY A 111 -1.24 7.07 -18.78
C GLY A 111 -0.14 6.31 -18.03
N SER A 112 0.13 6.66 -16.77
CA SER A 112 1.04 5.89 -15.89
C SER A 112 0.56 4.46 -15.60
N GLY A 113 -0.71 4.19 -15.92
CA GLY A 113 -1.35 2.87 -15.96
C GLY A 113 -0.64 1.77 -16.77
N THR A 114 0.33 2.11 -17.62
CA THR A 114 1.06 1.13 -18.44
C THR A 114 2.57 1.12 -18.12
N HIS A 115 3.10 0.02 -17.60
CA HIS A 115 4.54 -0.15 -17.38
C HIS A 115 5.31 -0.29 -18.72
N PRO A 116 6.28 0.58 -19.05
CA PRO A 116 6.97 0.55 -20.35
C PRO A 116 7.79 -0.73 -20.59
N ASP A 117 8.33 -1.35 -19.53
CA ASP A 117 9.23 -2.51 -19.68
C ASP A 117 8.56 -3.90 -19.67
N ARG A 118 7.24 -4.00 -19.47
CA ARG A 118 6.58 -5.32 -19.37
C ARG A 118 6.28 -5.98 -20.72
N TYR A 119 6.48 -5.25 -21.83
CA TYR A 119 6.37 -5.80 -23.19
C TYR A 119 7.62 -6.56 -23.67
N GLY A 120 8.71 -6.60 -22.89
CA GLY A 120 10.00 -7.18 -23.33
C GLY A 120 10.46 -8.47 -22.65
N ALA A 121 9.85 -8.89 -21.53
CA ALA A 121 10.28 -10.09 -20.80
C ALA A 121 9.31 -11.27 -21.03
N PRO A 122 9.80 -12.48 -21.36
CA PRO A 122 8.92 -13.65 -21.52
C PRO A 122 8.23 -13.95 -20.18
N HIS A 123 6.91 -13.92 -20.20
CA HIS A 123 6.05 -14.17 -19.05
C HIS A 123 6.19 -15.65 -18.61
N PRO A 124 6.37 -15.96 -17.31
CA PRO A 124 6.57 -17.34 -16.84
C PRO A 124 5.29 -18.19 -16.79
N TYR A 125 4.16 -17.70 -17.31
CA TYR A 125 2.88 -18.43 -17.32
C TYR A 125 2.28 -18.49 -18.73
N PRO A 126 1.78 -19.65 -19.20
CA PRO A 126 1.45 -19.89 -20.61
C PRO A 126 0.00 -19.51 -20.99
N TYR A 127 -0.64 -18.57 -20.31
CA TYR A 127 -2.02 -18.18 -20.63
C TYR A 127 -2.06 -16.84 -21.38
N PRO A 128 -2.74 -16.77 -22.55
CA PRO A 128 -2.93 -15.51 -23.26
C PRO A 128 -3.93 -14.62 -22.50
N HIS A 129 -3.51 -13.41 -22.13
CA HIS A 129 -4.39 -12.39 -21.55
C HIS A 129 -5.32 -11.82 -22.64
N PRO A 130 -6.66 -11.80 -22.45
CA PRO A 130 -7.57 -11.31 -23.47
C PRO A 130 -7.98 -9.83 -23.28
N HIS A 131 -7.09 -8.86 -23.07
CA HIS A 131 -7.52 -7.45 -22.97
C HIS A 131 -6.52 -6.42 -23.53
N PRO A 132 -6.73 -5.86 -24.74
CA PRO A 132 -5.95 -4.75 -25.29
C PRO A 132 -6.77 -3.44 -25.33
N HIS A 133 -7.39 -3.03 -24.22
CA HIS A 133 -8.06 -1.74 -24.14
C HIS A 133 -7.59 -0.95 -22.92
N PRO A 134 -6.93 0.21 -23.10
CA PRO A 134 -6.57 1.09 -21.99
C PRO A 134 -7.85 1.59 -21.31
N ASN A 135 -7.97 1.38 -20.00
CA ASN A 135 -9.03 1.93 -19.18
C ASN A 135 -8.84 3.47 -19.11
N PRO A 136 -9.81 4.30 -19.49
CA PRO A 136 -9.68 5.76 -19.40
C PRO A 136 -9.51 6.29 -17.97
N ASP A 137 -9.82 5.47 -16.96
CA ASP A 137 -9.54 5.74 -15.54
C ASP A 137 -8.26 5.02 -15.04
N ALA A 138 -7.39 4.53 -15.93
CA ALA A 138 -6.19 3.74 -15.58
C ALA A 138 -5.15 4.48 -14.71
N ASP A 139 -5.36 5.74 -14.38
CA ASP A 139 -4.51 6.52 -13.47
C ASP A 139 -5.15 6.76 -12.09
N ALA A 140 -6.41 6.36 -11.90
CA ALA A 140 -7.08 6.48 -10.61
C ALA A 140 -6.67 5.32 -9.69
N TYR A 141 -6.38 5.64 -8.43
CA TYR A 141 -6.17 4.63 -7.39
C TYR A 141 -7.43 3.78 -7.23
N ASP A 142 -7.36 2.52 -7.67
CA ASP A 142 -8.47 1.57 -7.74
C ASP A 142 -8.28 0.38 -6.78
N ILE A 143 -7.14 0.30 -6.09
CA ILE A 143 -6.80 -0.75 -5.13
C ILE A 143 -6.36 -0.12 -3.81
N ALA A 144 -6.90 -0.63 -2.70
CA ALA A 144 -6.39 -0.35 -1.36
C ALA A 144 -6.14 -1.63 -0.57
N LEU A 145 -4.95 -1.78 0.00
CA LEU A 145 -4.61 -2.83 0.95
C LEU A 145 -4.48 -2.21 2.35
N ILE A 146 -5.31 -2.64 3.28
CA ILE A 146 -5.26 -2.22 4.67
C ILE A 146 -4.60 -3.33 5.47
N ASN A 147 -3.38 -3.09 5.93
CA ASN A 147 -2.61 -4.03 6.74
C ASN A 147 -2.68 -3.64 8.22
N PHE A 148 -3.17 -4.56 9.06
CA PHE A 148 -3.13 -4.45 10.52
C PHE A 148 -1.99 -5.27 11.09
N TYR A 149 -1.17 -4.64 11.93
CA TYR A 149 -0.06 -5.22 12.64
C TYR A 149 -0.32 -5.13 14.15
N ASP A 150 -0.29 -6.26 14.84
CA ASP A 150 -0.11 -6.26 16.29
C ASP A 150 1.37 -6.03 16.65
N GLY A 151 1.70 -6.02 17.95
CA GLY A 151 3.04 -5.67 18.43
C GLY A 151 4.16 -6.62 17.97
N ASP A 152 3.84 -7.87 17.64
CA ASP A 152 4.80 -8.89 17.20
C ASP A 152 4.78 -9.09 15.67
N SER A 153 3.88 -8.39 14.99
CA SER A 153 3.70 -8.50 13.54
C SER A 153 4.90 -7.94 12.78
N ARG A 154 5.27 -8.64 11.70
CA ARG A 154 6.37 -8.26 10.82
C ARG A 154 6.04 -8.60 9.38
N MET A 155 6.67 -7.88 8.46
CA MET A 155 6.56 -8.13 7.03
C MET A 155 7.96 -8.16 6.42
N GLY A 156 8.32 -9.31 5.85
CA GLY A 156 9.61 -9.47 5.21
C GLY A 156 9.76 -8.60 3.96
N MET A 157 10.99 -8.55 3.43
CA MET A 157 11.26 -7.83 2.19
C MET A 157 10.46 -8.45 1.04
N HIS A 158 9.58 -7.64 0.45
CA HIS A 158 8.72 -7.95 -0.69
C HIS A 158 8.68 -6.74 -1.63
N ARG A 159 8.06 -6.89 -2.79
CA ARG A 159 7.82 -5.79 -3.72
C ARG A 159 6.38 -5.90 -4.21
N ASP A 160 5.82 -4.78 -4.63
CA ASP A 160 4.47 -4.70 -5.19
C ASP A 160 4.59 -4.81 -6.71
N ALA A 161 4.35 -6.01 -7.25
CA ALA A 161 4.66 -6.35 -8.65
C ALA A 161 3.49 -6.99 -9.40
N GLU A 162 2.35 -7.17 -8.74
CA GLU A 162 1.16 -7.77 -9.33
C GLU A 162 0.35 -6.76 -10.15
N GLU A 163 0.63 -5.45 -10.05
CA GLU A 163 0.00 -4.42 -10.87
C GLU A 163 0.62 -4.31 -12.27
N GLU A 164 -0.17 -3.89 -13.25
CA GLU A 164 0.30 -3.52 -14.61
C GLU A 164 0.72 -2.05 -14.70
N SER A 165 0.22 -1.22 -13.79
CA SER A 165 0.51 0.21 -13.71
C SER A 165 1.87 0.53 -13.10
N GLY A 166 2.56 1.50 -13.70
CA GLY A 166 3.78 2.11 -13.17
C GLY A 166 3.49 3.26 -12.18
N ALA A 167 2.22 3.57 -11.90
CA ALA A 167 1.86 4.65 -10.97
C ALA A 167 2.44 4.41 -9.57
N PRO A 168 2.77 5.48 -8.82
CA PRO A 168 3.39 5.36 -7.49
C PRO A 168 2.53 4.56 -6.51
N VAL A 169 3.18 3.84 -5.60
CA VAL A 169 2.53 3.27 -4.42
C VAL A 169 2.48 4.34 -3.34
N VAL A 170 1.29 4.57 -2.78
CA VAL A 170 1.06 5.48 -1.65
C VAL A 170 0.84 4.65 -0.39
N SER A 171 1.53 4.99 0.69
CA SER A 171 1.49 4.25 1.97
C SER A 171 1.25 5.23 3.12
N LEU A 172 0.08 5.10 3.76
CA LEU A 172 -0.32 5.91 4.92
C LEU A 172 -0.15 5.10 6.20
N SER A 173 0.40 5.70 7.26
CA SER A 173 0.63 5.04 8.55
C SER A 173 -0.29 5.58 9.64
N LEU A 174 -0.88 4.68 10.43
CA LEU A 174 -1.73 5.01 11.59
C LEU A 174 -1.35 4.12 12.78
N GLY A 175 -1.38 4.67 13.99
CA GLY A 175 -1.13 3.93 15.23
C GLY A 175 0.34 3.80 15.57
N ASP A 176 0.75 2.62 16.03
CA ASP A 176 2.11 2.37 16.50
C ASP A 176 3.15 2.62 15.38
N THR A 177 4.23 3.29 15.77
CA THR A 177 5.39 3.55 14.91
C THR A 177 5.99 2.25 14.42
N CYS A 178 6.43 2.19 13.16
CA CYS A 178 7.22 1.07 12.67
C CYS A 178 8.61 1.49 12.17
N VAL A 179 9.52 0.53 12.18
CA VAL A 179 10.71 0.58 11.32
C VAL A 179 10.28 0.06 9.96
N PHE A 180 10.28 0.94 8.96
CA PHE A 180 10.05 0.61 7.56
C PHE A 180 11.40 0.50 6.86
N ARG A 181 11.68 -0.67 6.29
CA ARG A 181 12.91 -0.93 5.55
C ARG A 181 12.66 -0.75 4.07
N PHE A 182 13.29 0.26 3.47
CA PHE A 182 13.20 0.53 2.04
C PHE A 182 14.50 0.16 1.33
N GLY A 183 14.43 -0.78 0.39
CA GLY A 183 15.56 -1.39 -0.29
C GLY A 183 15.78 -0.87 -1.71
N ASN A 184 16.35 -1.73 -2.54
CA ASN A 184 16.62 -1.50 -3.96
C ASN A 184 15.69 -2.36 -4.83
N THR A 185 15.73 -2.19 -6.15
CA THR A 185 14.91 -2.95 -7.11
C THR A 185 15.52 -4.29 -7.53
N ALA A 186 16.81 -4.51 -7.25
CA ALA A 186 17.56 -5.66 -7.74
C ALA A 186 17.42 -6.90 -6.83
N SER A 187 17.42 -6.73 -5.51
CA SER A 187 17.36 -7.85 -4.57
C SER A 187 16.72 -7.50 -3.23
N ARG A 188 16.35 -8.53 -2.47
CA ARG A 188 15.85 -8.42 -1.08
C ARG A 188 16.96 -8.03 -0.07
N GLY A 189 18.22 -7.97 -0.51
CA GLY A 189 19.39 -7.67 0.32
C GLY A 189 19.72 -6.18 0.39
N ARG A 190 20.91 -5.87 0.92
CA ARG A 190 21.45 -4.51 0.93
C ARG A 190 21.76 -4.01 -0.50
N PRO A 191 21.79 -2.68 -0.74
CA PRO A 191 21.54 -1.61 0.23
C PRO A 191 20.04 -1.43 0.54
N TYR A 192 19.76 -1.03 1.78
CA TYR A 192 18.45 -0.56 2.25
C TYR A 192 18.63 0.56 3.27
N GLN A 193 17.60 1.38 3.43
CA GLN A 193 17.48 2.41 4.45
C GLN A 193 16.29 2.09 5.36
N ASP A 194 16.51 2.20 6.67
CA ASP A 194 15.44 2.06 7.66
C ASP A 194 14.89 3.45 7.98
N VAL A 195 13.59 3.64 7.81
CA VAL A 195 12.84 4.88 8.06
C VAL A 195 11.84 4.60 9.18
N ARG A 196 11.72 5.51 10.15
CA ARG A 196 10.66 5.44 11.15
C ARG A 196 9.40 6.08 10.60
N LEU A 197 8.33 5.31 10.49
CA LEU A 197 7.02 5.81 10.09
C LEU A 197 6.12 5.85 11.33
N GLN A 198 5.72 7.06 11.70
CA GLN A 198 4.82 7.35 12.82
C GLN A 198 3.37 7.49 12.34
N SER A 199 2.43 7.59 13.28
CA SER A 199 1.03 7.85 12.96
C SER A 199 0.86 9.19 12.26
N GLY A 200 0.25 9.19 11.08
CA GLY A 200 0.09 10.38 10.23
C GLY A 200 1.12 10.50 9.12
N ASP A 201 2.17 9.68 9.13
CA ASP A 201 3.20 9.73 8.09
C ASP A 201 2.69 9.17 6.76
N LEU A 202 3.11 9.85 5.69
CA LEU A 202 2.95 9.43 4.31
C LEU A 202 4.30 8.96 3.76
N PHE A 203 4.29 7.84 3.03
CA PHE A 203 5.43 7.38 2.25
C PHE A 203 4.96 7.06 0.83
N VAL A 204 5.61 7.62 -0.19
CA VAL A 204 5.27 7.40 -1.60
C VAL A 204 6.49 6.91 -2.35
N PHE A 205 6.36 5.83 -3.12
CA PHE A 205 7.44 5.34 -3.98
C PHE A 205 6.94 4.97 -5.37
N GLY A 206 7.64 5.47 -6.39
CA GLY A 206 7.27 5.35 -7.80
C GLY A 206 8.50 5.54 -8.69
N GLY A 207 8.28 5.62 -10.01
CA GLY A 207 9.36 5.79 -10.98
C GLY A 207 10.48 4.75 -10.78
N PRO A 208 11.76 5.14 -10.64
CA PRO A 208 12.88 4.22 -10.43
C PRO A 208 12.71 3.31 -9.19
N ALA A 209 11.95 3.75 -8.19
CA ALA A 209 11.73 3.04 -6.95
C ALA A 209 10.42 2.22 -6.92
N ARG A 210 9.61 2.24 -7.99
CA ARG A 210 8.27 1.61 -8.04
C ARG A 210 8.29 0.11 -7.70
N LEU A 211 9.36 -0.59 -8.06
CA LEU A 211 9.56 -2.02 -7.81
C LEU A 211 10.60 -2.29 -6.71
N ALA A 212 10.89 -1.32 -5.85
CA ALA A 212 11.83 -1.47 -4.76
C ALA A 212 11.33 -2.50 -3.73
N TYR A 213 12.24 -3.37 -3.30
CA TYR A 213 11.96 -4.27 -2.19
C TYR A 213 11.81 -3.46 -0.90
N HIS A 214 10.79 -3.74 -0.11
CA HIS A 214 10.54 -3.06 1.16
C HIS A 214 9.86 -3.99 2.17
N GLY A 215 9.81 -3.59 3.44
CA GLY A 215 9.19 -4.39 4.48
C GLY A 215 9.07 -3.67 5.82
N VAL A 216 8.44 -4.34 6.77
CA VAL A 216 8.24 -3.85 8.14
C VAL A 216 8.92 -4.84 9.09
N PRO A 217 10.23 -4.70 9.34
CA PRO A 217 10.95 -5.58 10.26
C PRO A 217 10.47 -5.48 11.71
N LYS A 218 9.94 -4.32 12.13
CA LYS A 218 9.57 -4.09 13.53
C LYS A 218 8.45 -3.06 13.68
N VAL A 219 7.48 -3.36 14.54
CA VAL A 219 6.52 -2.39 15.11
C VAL A 219 7.01 -2.01 16.51
N LEU A 220 6.75 -0.77 16.94
CA LEU A 220 7.11 -0.24 18.26
C LEU A 220 5.82 -0.07 19.09
N PRO A 221 5.42 -1.06 19.89
CA PRO A 221 4.15 -1.02 20.63
C PRO A 221 4.08 0.16 21.60
N GLY A 222 2.89 0.73 21.77
CA GLY A 222 2.63 1.81 22.73
C GLY A 222 3.13 3.18 22.29
N THR A 223 3.39 3.36 21.00
CA THR A 223 3.80 4.64 20.40
C THR A 223 2.66 5.31 19.63
N ALA A 224 1.52 4.66 19.47
CA ALA A 224 0.32 5.26 18.91
C ALA A 224 -0.12 6.51 19.69
N PRO A 225 -0.55 7.58 19.02
CA PRO A 225 -1.13 8.74 19.71
C PRO A 225 -2.36 8.33 20.52
N PRO A 226 -2.45 8.65 21.82
CA PRO A 226 -3.55 8.18 22.68
C PRO A 226 -4.94 8.58 22.18
N TRP A 227 -5.06 9.75 21.54
CA TRP A 227 -6.32 10.26 20.98
C TRP A 227 -6.84 9.46 19.78
N LEU A 228 -6.00 8.64 19.12
CA LEU A 228 -6.40 7.84 17.98
C LEU A 228 -7.22 6.61 18.43
N GLY A 229 -7.01 6.13 19.66
CA GLY A 229 -7.73 4.97 20.19
C GLY A 229 -7.48 3.66 19.42
N LEU A 230 -6.30 3.54 18.80
CA LEU A 230 -5.83 2.34 18.12
C LEU A 230 -4.70 1.69 18.93
N THR A 231 -4.82 0.40 19.21
CA THR A 231 -3.71 -0.43 19.69
C THR A 231 -3.15 -1.24 18.53
N GLY A 232 -1.83 -1.19 18.32
CA GLY A 232 -1.20 -1.73 17.13
C GLY A 232 -1.06 -0.68 16.02
N ARG A 233 -0.75 -1.15 14.82
CA ARG A 233 -0.50 -0.31 13.65
C ARG A 233 -1.42 -0.69 12.50
N LEU A 234 -1.92 0.32 11.80
CA LEU A 234 -2.55 0.19 10.50
C LEU A 234 -1.69 0.84 9.42
N ASN A 235 -1.71 0.24 8.25
CA ASN A 235 -1.16 0.82 7.04
C ASN A 235 -2.18 0.71 5.92
N VAL A 236 -2.46 1.83 5.26
CA VAL A 236 -3.32 1.89 4.09
C VAL A 236 -2.43 2.12 2.87
N THR A 237 -2.31 1.11 2.02
CA THR A 237 -1.51 1.15 0.80
C THR A 237 -2.42 1.29 -0.39
N LEU A 238 -2.31 2.39 -1.13
CA LEU A 238 -3.08 2.67 -2.33
C LEU A 238 -2.24 2.35 -3.55
N ARG A 239 -2.85 1.67 -4.52
CA ARG A 239 -2.23 1.29 -5.79
C ARG A 239 -3.18 1.55 -6.94
N VAL A 240 -2.58 1.73 -8.10
CA VAL A 240 -3.28 1.68 -9.38
C VAL A 240 -2.99 0.31 -9.97
N GLY A 241 -4.02 -0.48 -10.25
CA GLY A 241 -3.87 -1.83 -10.78
C GLY A 241 -3.47 -1.83 -12.25
N GLY A 242 -4.13 -1.00 -13.06
CA GLY A 242 -4.06 -1.09 -14.53
C GLY A 242 -4.76 -2.34 -15.09
N LEU A 243 -5.42 -3.11 -14.22
CA LEU A 243 -6.11 -4.35 -14.55
C LEU A 243 -7.53 -3.98 -15.01
N GLY A 244 -7.81 -4.10 -16.31
CA GLY A 244 -9.05 -3.60 -16.91
C GLY A 244 -10.32 -3.98 -16.16
N THR A 245 -11.30 -3.07 -16.13
CA THR A 245 -12.64 -3.31 -15.57
C THR A 245 -13.52 -4.07 -16.56
N GLY A 246 -13.09 -5.23 -17.06
CA GLY A 246 -13.94 -6.08 -17.90
C GLY A 246 -15.01 -6.80 -17.07
N PRO A 247 -16.25 -6.96 -17.52
CA PRO A 247 -17.14 -7.98 -16.95
C PRO A 247 -16.62 -9.38 -17.33
N ASP A 248 -16.78 -10.34 -16.43
CA ASP A 248 -16.55 -11.77 -16.70
C ASP A 248 -17.48 -12.28 -17.82
#